data_AF-A0A2P1QW72-F1
#
_entry.id   AF-A0A2P1QW72-F1
#
_cell.length_a   1.000
_cell.length_b   1.000
_cell.length_c   1.000
_cell.angle_alpha   90.00
_cell.angle_beta   90.00
_cell.angle_gamma   90.00
#
_symmetry.space_group_name_H-M   'P 1'
#
loop_
_entity.id
_entity.type
_entity.pdbx_description
1 polymer ?
#
loop_
_entity_poly.entity_id
_entity_poly.type
_entity_poly.pdbx_seq_one_letter_code
_entity_poly.pdbx_strand_id
1 'polypeptide(L)'
;MKQFAFFLLFFTSAVFAHPPCGDFLKQHGKKPKHLEFVNCIKEQDRQIPTLVAIYRVKGKYASEVEKYCIDNFGMPPLRQICCIWETVPIRKENVMVL
;
A
#
# COMPACT_ATOMS: atom_id res chain seq x y z
N MET A 1 -28.16 -20.44 46.80
CA MET A 1 -27.59 -21.51 45.95
C MET A 1 -28.02 -21.20 44.51
N LYS A 2 -27.10 -20.62 43.73
CA LYS A 2 -26.43 -21.26 42.57
C LYS A 2 -27.32 -21.24 41.30
N GLN A 3 -27.01 -20.36 40.34
CA GLN A 3 -26.18 -20.67 39.14
C GLN A 3 -27.13 -21.00 37.96
N PHE A 4 -27.08 -20.46 36.74
CA PHE A 4 -26.05 -19.89 35.88
C PHE A 4 -26.75 -18.87 34.96
N ALA A 5 -26.28 -17.63 34.84
CA ALA A 5 -25.38 -17.22 33.77
C ALA A 5 -25.75 -17.78 32.38
N PHE A 6 -26.52 -17.03 31.60
CA PHE A 6 -26.51 -17.16 30.14
C PHE A 6 -26.45 -15.77 29.52
N PHE A 7 -25.30 -15.12 29.75
CA PHE A 7 -24.88 -13.93 29.04
C PHE A 7 -24.54 -14.40 27.62
N LEU A 8 -25.51 -14.35 26.71
CA LEU A 8 -25.31 -14.59 25.27
C LEU A 8 -24.47 -13.44 24.70
N LEU A 9 -23.16 -13.49 24.94
CA LEU A 9 -22.19 -12.78 24.14
C LEU A 9 -22.25 -13.38 22.74
N PHE A 10 -23.06 -12.76 21.88
CA PHE A 10 -22.88 -12.83 20.44
C PHE A 10 -21.49 -12.30 20.14
N PHE A 11 -20.50 -13.18 20.13
CA PHE A 11 -19.21 -12.93 19.52
C PHE A 11 -19.46 -12.78 18.02
N THR A 12 -19.83 -11.57 17.59
CA THR A 12 -19.81 -11.17 16.18
C THR A 12 -18.36 -11.25 15.74
N SER A 13 -17.99 -12.35 15.09
CA SER A 13 -16.73 -12.44 14.36
C SER A 13 -16.76 -11.40 13.25
N ALA A 14 -15.97 -10.34 13.39
CA ALA A 14 -15.71 -9.42 12.31
C ALA A 14 -14.94 -10.20 11.23
N VAL A 15 -15.63 -10.58 10.15
CA VAL A 15 -14.97 -11.07 8.94
C VAL A 15 -14.21 -9.87 8.37
N PHE A 16 -12.90 -9.83 8.57
CA PHE A 16 -12.05 -8.81 7.97
C PHE A 16 -11.95 -9.12 6.47
N ALA A 17 -12.84 -8.54 5.68
CA ALA A 17 -12.73 -8.59 4.23
C ALA A 17 -11.42 -7.89 3.83
N HIS A 18 -10.53 -8.61 3.16
CA HIS A 18 -9.35 -7.98 2.58
C HIS A 18 -9.80 -6.84 1.66
N PRO A 19 -9.12 -5.67 1.69
CA PRO A 19 -9.48 -4.58 0.81
C PRO A 19 -9.46 -5.05 -0.65
N PRO A 20 -10.43 -4.65 -1.48
CA PRO A 20 -10.40 -4.98 -2.89
C PRO A 20 -9.18 -4.33 -3.56
N CYS A 21 -8.64 -4.98 -4.59
CA CYS A 21 -7.60 -4.37 -5.41
C CYS A 21 -8.13 -3.06 -6.02
N GLY A 22 -7.33 -2.00 -6.01
CA GLY A 22 -7.74 -0.74 -6.62
C GLY A 22 -6.72 0.38 -6.50
N ASP A 23 -7.19 1.60 -6.78
CA ASP A 23 -6.43 2.83 -6.65
C ASP A 23 -6.41 3.27 -5.18
N PHE A 24 -5.45 2.75 -4.42
CA PHE A 24 -5.33 3.02 -2.98
C PHE A 24 -5.17 4.53 -2.70
N LEU A 25 -4.39 5.24 -3.52
CA LEU A 25 -4.17 6.68 -3.33
C LEU A 25 -5.47 7.46 -3.51
N LYS A 26 -6.33 7.08 -4.46
CA LYS A 26 -7.65 7.70 -4.62
C LYS A 26 -8.58 7.33 -3.47
N GLN A 27 -8.60 6.06 -3.05
CA GLN A 27 -9.43 5.59 -1.94
C GLN A 27 -9.13 6.33 -0.63
N HIS A 28 -7.87 6.71 -0.41
CA HIS A 28 -7.44 7.49 0.75
C HIS A 28 -7.49 9.02 0.54
N GLY A 29 -7.95 9.52 -0.61
CA GLY A 29 -8.00 10.95 -0.90
C GLY A 29 -6.63 11.62 -1.00
N LYS A 30 -5.59 10.85 -1.33
CA LYS A 30 -4.17 11.28 -1.40
C LYS A 30 -3.57 11.05 -2.79
N LYS A 31 -4.39 11.02 -3.84
CA LYS A 31 -3.90 10.82 -5.21
C LYS A 31 -3.36 12.12 -5.80
N PRO A 32 -2.05 12.20 -6.14
CA PRO A 32 -1.51 13.37 -6.80
C PRO A 32 -2.02 13.47 -8.24
N LYS A 33 -2.20 14.71 -8.72
CA LYS A 33 -2.85 15.03 -10.01
C LYS A 33 -2.18 14.37 -11.23
N HIS A 34 -0.86 14.24 -11.19
CA HIS A 34 -0.05 13.76 -12.32
C HIS A 34 0.26 12.26 -12.29
N LEU A 35 -0.32 11.53 -11.34
CA LEU A 35 -0.14 10.09 -11.18
C LEU A 35 -1.38 9.35 -11.68
N GLU A 36 -1.22 8.63 -12.78
CA GLU A 36 -2.28 7.84 -13.41
C GLU A 36 -2.31 6.44 -12.80
N PHE A 37 -3.49 5.93 -12.48
CA PHE A 37 -3.63 4.55 -12.02
C PHE A 37 -3.76 3.65 -13.24
N VAL A 38 -2.95 2.59 -13.31
CA VAL A 38 -2.89 1.67 -14.45
C VAL A 38 -3.59 0.36 -14.11
N ASN A 39 -3.19 -0.28 -13.01
CA ASN A 39 -3.72 -1.58 -12.62
C ASN A 39 -3.52 -1.83 -11.13
N CYS A 40 -4.18 -2.85 -10.58
CA CYS A 40 -3.84 -3.42 -9.29
C CYS A 40 -3.76 -4.94 -9.43
N ILE A 41 -2.69 -5.53 -8.90
CA ILE A 41 -2.47 -6.97 -8.92
C ILE A 41 -2.38 -7.52 -7.50
N LYS A 42 -2.70 -8.81 -7.33
CA LYS A 42 -2.42 -9.54 -6.10
C LYS A 42 -1.17 -10.38 -6.32
N GLU A 43 -0.07 -10.02 -5.69
CA GLU A 43 1.15 -10.84 -5.69
C GLU A 43 0.92 -12.06 -4.80
N GLN A 44 0.98 -13.24 -5.41
CA GLN A 44 0.72 -14.53 -4.73
C GLN A 44 2.01 -15.24 -4.30
N ASP A 45 3.16 -14.89 -4.88
CA ASP A 45 4.45 -15.56 -4.64
C ASP A 45 5.15 -15.12 -3.35
N ARG A 46 4.46 -14.37 -2.48
CA ARG A 46 4.97 -13.93 -1.17
C ARG A 46 4.30 -14.69 -0.04
N GLN A 47 5.01 -14.85 1.09
CA GLN A 47 4.47 -15.49 2.31
C GLN A 47 3.17 -14.83 2.78
N ILE A 48 3.03 -13.53 2.55
CA ILE A 48 1.82 -12.75 2.79
C ILE A 48 1.37 -12.18 1.45
N PRO A 49 0.15 -12.50 0.96
CA PRO A 49 -0.35 -11.93 -0.29
C PRO A 49 -0.46 -10.41 -0.19
N THR A 50 0.20 -9.71 -1.11
CA THR A 50 0.23 -8.24 -1.16
C THR A 50 -0.58 -7.75 -2.35
N LEU A 51 -1.33 -6.67 -2.15
CA LEU A 51 -1.97 -5.96 -3.26
C LEU A 51 -1.04 -4.86 -3.73
N VAL A 52 -0.70 -4.85 -5.02
CA VAL A 52 0.23 -3.90 -5.62
C VAL A 52 -0.53 -3.05 -6.63
N ALA A 53 -0.62 -1.75 -6.35
CA ALA A 53 -1.18 -0.79 -7.29
C ALA A 53 -0.07 -0.24 -8.20
N ILE A 54 -0.28 -0.33 -9.50
CA ILE A 54 0.64 0.12 -10.55
C ILE A 54 0.17 1.47 -11.06
N TYR A 55 1.08 2.44 -11.08
CA TYR A 55 0.83 3.79 -11.54
C TYR A 55 1.77 4.19 -12.67
N ARG A 56 1.36 5.20 -13.44
CA ARG A 56 2.16 5.82 -14.51
C ARG A 56 2.22 7.33 -14.30
N VAL A 57 3.39 7.91 -14.55
CA VAL A 57 3.60 9.35 -14.53
C VAL A 57 4.29 9.77 -15.83
N LYS A 58 3.89 10.92 -16.39
CA LYS A 58 4.62 11.50 -17.53
C LYS A 58 5.97 12.02 -17.04
N GLY A 59 7.04 11.78 -17.79
CA GLY A 59 8.41 12.12 -17.36
C GLY A 59 8.59 13.55 -16.86
N LYS A 60 7.92 14.54 -17.49
CA LYS A 60 7.96 15.95 -17.05
C LYS A 60 7.44 16.22 -15.63
N TYR A 61 6.68 15.29 -15.04
CA TYR A 61 6.14 15.37 -13.68
C TYR A 61 6.79 14.36 -12.72
N ALA A 62 7.78 13.59 -13.18
CA ALA A 62 8.37 12.51 -12.39
C ALA A 62 8.95 13.03 -11.05
N SER A 63 9.74 14.10 -11.09
CA SER A 63 10.34 14.69 -9.88
C SER A 63 9.31 15.27 -8.91
N GLU A 64 8.22 15.88 -9.42
CA GLU A 64 7.14 16.41 -8.58
C GLU A 64 6.42 15.28 -7.84
N VAL A 65 6.07 14.22 -8.56
CA VAL A 65 5.39 13.05 -7.99
C VAL A 65 6.31 12.29 -7.03
N GLU A 66 7.58 12.12 -7.36
CA GLU A 66 8.57 11.50 -6.47
C GLU A 66 8.66 12.28 -5.14
N LYS A 67 8.80 13.61 -5.22
CA LYS A 67 8.80 14.48 -4.04
C LYS A 67 7.52 14.33 -3.22
N TYR A 68 6.35 14.29 -3.87
CA TYR A 68 5.08 14.04 -3.18
C TYR A 68 5.10 12.70 -2.42
N CYS A 69 5.59 11.64 -3.04
CA CYS A 69 5.65 10.32 -2.43
C CYS A 69 6.66 10.24 -1.27
N ILE A 70 7.79 10.92 -1.37
CA ILE A 70 8.75 11.08 -0.27
C ILE A 70 8.08 11.82 0.89
N ASP A 71 7.48 12.99 0.63
CA ASP A 71 6.96 13.89 1.66
C ASP A 71 5.71 13.32 2.37
N ASN A 72 4.84 12.59 1.66
CA ASN A 72 3.56 12.12 2.20
C ASN A 72 3.57 10.65 2.67
N PHE A 73 4.46 9.83 2.11
CA PHE A 73 4.51 8.39 2.39
C PHE A 73 5.88 7.89 2.84
N GLY A 74 6.88 8.77 2.97
CA GLY A 74 8.22 8.39 3.41
C GLY A 74 8.95 7.48 2.42
N MET A 75 8.55 7.49 1.15
CA MET A 75 9.22 6.72 0.10
C MET A 75 10.71 7.11 0.04
N PRO A 76 11.66 6.17 -0.04
CA PRO A 76 13.06 6.52 -0.31
C PRO A 76 13.19 7.18 -1.69
N PRO A 77 14.19 8.05 -1.91
CA PRO A 77 14.44 8.62 -3.22
C PRO A 77 14.76 7.53 -4.25
N LEU A 78 14.23 7.69 -5.45
CA LEU A 78 14.50 6.80 -6.58
C LEU A 78 15.92 7.03 -7.07
N ARG A 79 16.56 5.95 -7.50
CA ARG A 79 17.82 6.00 -8.23
C ARG A 79 17.65 5.31 -9.57
N GLN A 80 18.31 5.86 -10.57
CA GLN A 80 18.42 5.17 -11.85
C GLN A 80 19.46 4.06 -11.71
N ILE A 81 19.00 2.82 -11.74
CA ILE A 81 19.85 1.63 -11.70
C ILE A 81 19.65 0.92 -13.04
N CYS A 82 20.72 0.88 -13.84
CA CYS A 82 20.68 0.46 -15.24
C CYS A 82 19.64 1.27 -16.04
N CYS A 83 18.45 0.71 -16.24
CA CYS A 83 17.37 1.26 -17.07
C CYS A 83 16.05 1.46 -16.30
N ILE A 84 16.06 1.25 -14.98
CA ILE A 84 14.89 1.36 -14.13
C ILE A 84 15.09 2.43 -13.06
N TRP A 85 13.98 2.97 -12.57
CA TRP A 85 13.95 3.83 -11.40
C TRP A 85 13.46 2.99 -10.23
N GLU A 86 14.32 2.82 -9.23
CA GLU A 86 14.01 1.99 -8.05
C GLU A 86 14.46 2.69 -6.77
N THR A 87 13.72 2.47 -5.69
CA THR A 87 14.13 2.91 -4.36
C THR A 87 15.25 2.02 -3.86
N VAL A 88 16.38 2.57 -3.43
CA VAL A 88 17.40 1.75 -2.75
C VAL A 88 16.87 1.42 -1.35
N PRO A 89 16.83 0.12 -0.95
CA PRO A 89 16.37 -0.24 0.38
C PRO A 89 17.20 0.47 1.44
N ILE A 90 16.54 1.25 2.29
CA ILE A 90 17.20 1.85 3.45
C ILE A 90 17.59 0.69 4.36
N ARG A 91 18.90 0.43 4.56
CA ARG A 91 19.33 -0.55 5.57
C ARG A 91 18.98 -0.03 6.97
N LYS A 92 17.79 -0.36 7.43
CA LYS A 92 17.51 -0.71 8.81
C LYS A 92 16.99 -2.14 8.77
N GLU A 93 17.54 -3.01 9.61
CA GLU A 93 16.99 -4.34 9.84
C GLU A 93 15.46 -4.31 9.80
N ASN A 94 14.89 -5.05 8.84
CA ASN A 94 13.46 -5.26 8.60
C ASN A 94 12.68 -4.02 8.12
N VAL A 95 12.66 -3.79 6.80
CA VAL A 95 11.81 -2.75 6.15
C VAL A 95 10.50 -3.34 5.61
N MET A 96 9.44 -2.65 6.02
CA MET A 96 8.03 -2.68 5.63
C MET A 96 7.83 -2.41 4.14
N VAL A 97 6.92 -3.17 3.51
CA VAL A 97 6.57 -3.09 2.08
C VAL A 97 5.35 -2.19 1.91
N LEU A 98 5.44 -1.19 1.02
CA LEU A 98 4.28 -0.50 0.43
C LEU A 98 3.73 -1.32 -0.74
#